data_AF-A0A0H5PV43-F1
#
_entry.id   AF-A0A0H5PV43-F1
#
_cell.length_a   1.000
_cell.length_b   1.000
_cell.length_c   1.000
_cell.angle_alpha   90.00
_cell.angle_beta   90.00
_cell.angle_gamma   90.00
#
_symmetry.space_group_name_H-M   'P 1'
#
loop_
_entity.id
_entity.type
_entity.pdbx_description
1 polymer ?
#
loop_
_entity_poly.entity_id
_entity_poly.type
_entity_poly.pdbx_seq_one_letter_code
_entity_poly.pdbx_strand_id
1 'polypeptide(L)'
;MVSGRAITGRAAWNSSARLAALTILPLALPGGYLKEVEPLKHEVGACYRCHTTIEPMVSKQWFVKMEPLAKPAIESVEKGEIKFVPERFTKNYMNWMKNTRDWCISRQLWWGHQIPAWYCDECGETIVAKDAPSVCPKCGCTHLTQDPDTLDTWFSSALWPFSTLGWPEEDSADLKYFYPTNTLVTGYDIIGFWVSRMIFSGLAYTGKAPFDTVCIHGIVRDSQGRKMSKSLGNGIDPLEVIAQYGADALRFMLVDGSTVTVPGPYLPFR
;
A
#
# COMPACT_ATOMS: atom_id res chain seq x y z
N MET A 1 13.35 7.58 -19.50
CA MET A 1 14.76 7.22 -19.22
C MET A 1 14.78 5.92 -18.45
N VAL A 2 15.00 4.80 -19.13
CA VAL A 2 15.16 3.48 -18.52
C VAL A 2 16.44 2.90 -19.12
N SER A 3 17.44 2.59 -18.30
CA SER A 3 18.74 2.07 -18.78
C SER A 3 19.15 0.79 -18.08
N GLY A 4 19.44 -0.25 -18.88
CA GLY A 4 20.68 -1.04 -18.83
C GLY A 4 20.88 -2.12 -17.76
N ARG A 5 21.06 -3.37 -18.23
CA ARG A 5 21.36 -4.63 -17.50
C ARG A 5 22.68 -4.64 -16.72
N ALA A 6 22.71 -5.40 -15.62
CA ALA A 6 23.93 -5.98 -15.06
C ALA A 6 24.00 -7.50 -15.34
N ILE A 7 25.18 -7.99 -15.72
CA ILE A 7 25.54 -9.40 -15.88
C ILE A 7 26.17 -9.86 -14.57
N THR A 8 25.79 -11.03 -14.05
CA THR A 8 26.55 -11.70 -12.99
C THR A 8 26.76 -13.18 -13.32
N GLY A 9 28.00 -13.63 -13.18
CA GLY A 9 28.44 -15.00 -13.45
C GLY A 9 27.88 -16.01 -12.45
N ARG A 10 27.63 -17.24 -12.92
CA ARG A 10 27.16 -18.35 -12.08
C ARG A 10 28.32 -18.95 -11.29
N ALA A 11 28.27 -18.80 -9.97
CA ALA A 11 28.81 -19.80 -9.06
C ALA A 11 27.70 -20.83 -8.76
N ALA A 12 28.09 -22.09 -8.58
CA ALA A 12 27.20 -23.24 -8.35
C ALA A 12 26.51 -23.17 -6.97
N TRP A 13 25.46 -22.35 -6.87
CA TRP A 13 24.57 -22.30 -5.72
C TRP A 13 23.17 -22.66 -6.20
N ASN A 14 22.74 -23.90 -5.95
CA ASN A 14 21.34 -24.26 -6.16
C ASN A 14 20.47 -23.61 -5.08
N SER A 15 19.51 -22.84 -5.57
CA SER A 15 18.63 -21.92 -4.86
C SER A 15 17.83 -22.56 -3.72
N SER A 16 18.22 -22.28 -2.48
CA SER A 16 17.29 -22.22 -1.34
C SER A 16 17.95 -21.41 -0.21
N ALA A 17 17.65 -20.11 -0.17
CA ALA A 17 18.26 -19.17 0.79
C ALA A 17 17.97 -19.51 2.26
N ARG A 18 16.87 -20.23 2.56
CA ARG A 18 16.58 -20.79 3.89
C ARG A 18 17.56 -21.85 4.39
N LEU A 19 18.25 -22.56 3.49
CA LEU A 19 19.21 -23.61 3.84
C LEU A 19 20.64 -23.09 3.96
N ALA A 20 20.93 -21.86 3.52
CA ALA A 20 22.30 -21.34 3.47
C ALA A 20 22.94 -21.28 4.87
N ALA A 21 22.25 -20.77 5.90
CA ALA A 21 22.83 -20.70 7.24
C ALA A 21 23.10 -22.09 7.86
N LEU A 22 22.22 -23.07 7.61
CA LEU A 22 22.35 -24.43 8.15
C LEU A 22 23.37 -25.28 7.37
N THR A 23 23.64 -24.97 6.10
CA THR A 23 24.68 -25.64 5.29
C THR A 23 26.05 -24.97 5.35
N ILE A 24 26.13 -23.66 5.66
CA ILE A 24 27.41 -22.94 5.77
C ILE A 24 28.15 -23.28 7.07
N LEU A 25 27.44 -23.42 8.20
CA LEU A 25 28.06 -23.71 9.50
C LEU A 25 28.90 -25.02 9.50
N PRO A 26 28.38 -26.14 8.96
CA PRO A 26 29.14 -27.40 8.85
C PRO A 26 30.34 -27.34 7.89
N LEU A 27 30.37 -26.39 6.94
CA LEU A 27 31.47 -26.19 6.00
C LEU A 27 32.54 -25.23 6.54
N ALA A 28 32.15 -24.28 7.39
CA ALA A 28 33.08 -23.33 8.02
C ALA A 28 33.91 -23.97 9.15
N LEU A 29 33.38 -25.01 9.81
CA LEU A 29 34.04 -25.72 10.90
C LEU A 29 35.33 -26.46 10.48
N PRO A 30 35.36 -27.29 9.41
CA PRO A 30 36.58 -27.97 8.97
C PRO A 30 37.65 -27.03 8.40
N GLY A 31 37.23 -25.88 7.84
CA GLY A 31 38.13 -24.91 7.20
C GLY A 31 38.79 -23.92 8.15
N GLY A 32 38.44 -23.92 9.45
CA GLY A 32 38.98 -22.97 10.43
C GLY A 32 38.49 -21.52 10.25
N TYR A 33 37.40 -21.30 9.52
CA TYR A 33 36.87 -19.97 9.20
C TYR A 33 35.83 -19.46 10.21
N LEU A 34 35.44 -20.29 11.18
CA LEU A 34 34.46 -19.96 12.20
C LEU A 34 35.16 -19.65 13.52
N LYS A 35 35.04 -18.40 13.99
CA LYS A 35 35.58 -17.98 15.28
C LYS A 35 34.66 -18.34 16.45
N GLU A 36 33.38 -17.96 16.35
CA GLU A 36 32.40 -18.10 17.43
C GLU A 36 30.98 -18.14 16.85
N VAL A 37 30.05 -18.78 17.57
CA VAL A 37 28.62 -18.82 17.26
C VAL A 37 27.87 -18.28 18.47
N GLU A 38 27.16 -17.17 18.29
CA GLU A 38 26.37 -16.53 19.34
C GLU A 38 24.89 -16.44 18.95
N PRO A 39 23.96 -16.70 19.88
CA PRO A 39 22.54 -16.44 19.65
C PRO A 39 22.26 -14.94 19.53
N LEU A 40 21.77 -14.50 18.37
CA LEU A 40 21.35 -13.11 18.14
C LEU A 40 19.83 -12.98 18.22
N LYS A 41 19.35 -12.13 19.13
CA LYS A 41 17.94 -11.70 19.14
C LYS A 41 17.80 -10.42 18.32
N HIS A 42 17.04 -10.48 17.24
CA HIS A 42 16.73 -9.32 16.39
C HIS A 42 15.28 -9.39 15.87
N GLU A 43 14.84 -8.32 15.22
CA GLU A 43 13.52 -8.25 14.59
C GLU A 43 13.61 -8.70 13.13
N VAL A 44 12.84 -9.72 12.75
CA VAL A 44 12.80 -10.26 11.40
C VAL A 44 11.49 -9.88 10.73
N GLY A 45 11.57 -9.29 9.53
CA GLY A 45 10.40 -8.96 8.74
C GLY A 45 9.63 -10.21 8.30
N ALA A 46 8.33 -10.24 8.57
CA ALA A 46 7.43 -11.32 8.17
C ALA A 46 6.27 -10.77 7.33
N CYS A 47 5.76 -11.59 6.42
CA CYS A 47 4.58 -11.24 5.63
C CYS A 47 3.38 -11.02 6.57
N TYR A 48 2.71 -9.88 6.44
CA TYR A 48 1.57 -9.54 7.32
C TYR A 48 0.35 -10.47 7.16
N ARG A 49 0.27 -11.23 6.05
CA ARG A 49 -0.83 -12.16 5.78
C ARG A 49 -0.51 -13.60 6.19
N CYS A 50 0.63 -14.13 5.76
CA CYS A 50 0.98 -15.55 5.97
C CYS A 50 2.08 -15.77 7.01
N HIS A 51 2.62 -14.71 7.62
CA HIS A 51 3.63 -14.75 8.68
C HIS A 51 4.96 -15.42 8.31
N THR A 52 5.16 -15.74 7.04
CA THR A 52 6.41 -16.27 6.51
C THR A 52 7.47 -15.16 6.49
N THR A 53 8.70 -15.47 6.91
CA THR A 53 9.86 -14.57 6.81
C THR A 53 10.04 -14.05 5.39
N ILE A 54 10.17 -12.74 5.26
CA ILE A 54 10.39 -12.06 3.97
C ILE A 54 11.87 -12.16 3.61
N GLU A 55 12.15 -12.58 2.38
CA GLU A 55 13.48 -12.52 1.78
C GLU A 55 13.55 -11.37 0.77
N PRO A 56 14.49 -10.43 0.94
CA PRO A 56 14.79 -9.45 -0.10
C PRO A 56 15.37 -10.16 -1.33
N MET A 57 14.73 -9.98 -2.48
CA MET A 57 15.20 -10.51 -3.76
C MET A 57 15.22 -9.39 -4.80
N VAL A 58 16.23 -9.42 -5.67
CA VAL A 58 16.28 -8.52 -6.82
C VAL A 58 15.35 -9.09 -7.89
N SER A 59 14.32 -8.33 -8.24
CA SER A 59 13.37 -8.66 -9.31
C SER A 59 13.07 -7.43 -10.13
N LYS A 60 12.73 -7.62 -11.41
CA LYS A 60 12.20 -6.55 -12.26
C LYS A 60 10.76 -6.29 -11.84
N GLN A 61 10.44 -5.04 -11.52
CA GLN A 61 9.13 -4.64 -11.01
C GLN A 61 8.78 -3.25 -11.56
N TRP A 62 7.50 -2.90 -11.52
CA TRP A 62 6.99 -1.59 -11.87
C TRP A 62 7.03 -0.66 -10.66
N PHE A 63 7.62 0.51 -10.83
CA PHE A 63 7.73 1.52 -9.78
C PHE A 63 7.16 2.86 -10.22
N VAL A 64 6.48 3.52 -9.30
CA VAL A 64 6.09 4.93 -9.43
C VAL A 64 7.15 5.78 -8.73
N LYS A 65 7.72 6.75 -9.46
CA LYS A 65 8.66 7.72 -8.88
C LYS A 65 7.91 8.63 -7.93
N MET A 66 8.18 8.51 -6.63
CA MET A 66 7.33 9.14 -5.60
C MET A 66 7.72 10.60 -5.31
N GLU A 67 8.99 10.95 -5.45
CA GLU A 67 9.50 12.30 -5.20
C GLU A 67 8.64 13.44 -5.80
N PRO A 68 8.29 13.44 -7.10
CA PRO A 68 7.47 14.51 -7.69
C PRO A 68 6.00 14.50 -7.20
N LEU A 69 5.49 13.36 -6.74
CA LEU A 69 4.12 13.22 -6.24
C LEU A 69 4.02 13.60 -4.76
N ALA A 70 5.06 13.30 -3.98
CA ALA A 70 5.08 13.55 -2.55
C ALA A 70 5.17 15.05 -2.23
N LYS A 71 5.93 15.82 -3.02
CA LYS A 71 6.12 17.25 -2.80
C LYS A 71 4.79 18.06 -2.76
N PRO A 72 3.93 18.05 -3.80
CA PRO A 72 2.67 18.81 -3.75
C PRO A 72 1.73 18.28 -2.66
N ALA A 73 1.75 16.97 -2.38
CA ALA A 73 0.95 16.38 -1.32
C ALA A 73 1.40 16.85 0.08
N ILE A 74 2.70 17.02 0.33
CA ILE A 74 3.22 17.62 1.56
C ILE A 74 2.79 19.08 1.66
N GLU A 75 2.97 19.85 0.59
CA GLU A 75 2.63 21.27 0.55
C GLU A 75 1.14 21.54 0.82
N SER A 76 0.23 20.69 0.31
CA SER A 76 -1.22 20.85 0.55
C SER A 76 -1.60 20.80 2.04
N VAL A 77 -0.89 19.99 2.83
CA VAL A 77 -1.08 19.90 4.28
C VAL A 77 -0.36 21.04 5.00
N GLU A 78 0.85 21.39 4.59
CA GLU A 78 1.61 22.51 5.17
C GLU A 78 0.92 23.87 4.97
N LYS A 79 0.23 24.07 3.83
CA LYS A 79 -0.56 25.28 3.53
C LYS A 79 -1.95 25.28 4.17
N GLY A 80 -2.35 24.16 4.80
CA GLY A 80 -3.65 24.02 5.45
C GLY A 80 -4.83 23.83 4.49
N GLU A 81 -4.57 23.47 3.22
CA GLU A 81 -5.61 23.06 2.26
C GLU A 81 -6.26 21.74 2.71
N ILE A 82 -5.46 20.85 3.31
CA ILE A 82 -5.91 19.60 3.92
C ILE A 82 -5.60 19.61 5.41
N LYS A 83 -6.61 19.40 6.24
CA LYS A 83 -6.49 19.42 7.71
C LYS A 83 -6.78 18.05 8.31
N PHE A 84 -5.87 17.56 9.14
CA PHE A 84 -6.11 16.34 9.92
C PHE A 84 -6.82 16.67 11.24
N VAL A 85 -7.84 15.89 11.57
CA VAL A 85 -8.56 15.95 12.83
C VAL A 85 -8.53 14.56 13.44
N PRO A 86 -7.89 14.34 14.62
CA PRO A 86 -7.12 15.31 15.40
C PRO A 86 -5.80 15.71 14.73
N GLU A 87 -5.36 16.95 14.99
CA GLU A 87 -4.15 17.56 14.39
C GLU A 87 -2.87 16.74 14.62
N ARG A 88 -2.78 15.98 15.72
CA ARG A 88 -1.62 15.13 16.04
C ARG A 88 -1.26 14.16 14.90
N PHE A 89 -2.23 13.72 14.09
CA PHE A 89 -1.99 12.78 12.99
C PHE A 89 -1.34 13.41 11.76
N THR A 90 -1.30 14.75 11.68
CA THR A 90 -0.49 15.47 10.68
C THR A 90 0.97 14.99 10.73
N LYS A 91 1.53 14.79 11.93
CA LYS A 91 2.91 14.31 12.09
C LYS A 91 3.11 12.92 11.48
N ASN A 92 2.14 12.02 11.62
CA ASN A 92 2.21 10.67 11.04
C ASN A 92 2.24 10.72 9.52
N TYR A 93 1.35 11.53 8.93
CA TYR A 93 1.32 11.76 7.48
C TYR A 93 2.65 12.35 6.99
N MET A 94 3.13 13.41 7.64
CA MET A 94 4.35 14.11 7.25
C MET A 94 5.59 13.23 7.34
N ASN A 95 5.72 12.43 8.40
CA ASN A 95 6.81 11.48 8.53
C ASN A 95 6.80 10.44 7.41
N TRP A 96 5.62 9.96 6.99
CA TRP A 96 5.52 8.98 5.92
C TRP A 96 5.88 9.61 4.56
N MET A 97 5.29 10.77 4.25
CA MET A 97 5.51 11.45 2.97
C MET A 97 6.95 11.95 2.78
N LYS A 98 7.59 12.46 3.84
CA LYS A 98 8.98 12.96 3.76
C LYS A 98 10.02 11.84 3.59
N ASN A 99 9.68 10.60 3.97
CA ASN A 99 10.58 9.46 3.92
C ASN A 99 10.15 8.40 2.88
N THR A 100 9.17 8.72 2.02
CA THR A 100 8.68 7.76 1.04
C THR A 100 9.78 7.39 0.03
N ARG A 101 9.78 6.12 -0.37
CA ARG A 101 10.58 5.62 -1.49
C ARG A 101 9.70 5.44 -2.70
N ASP A 102 10.31 5.18 -3.86
CA ASP A 102 9.58 4.81 -5.06
C ASP A 102 8.69 3.59 -4.79
N TRP A 103 7.43 3.71 -5.20
CA TRP A 103 6.39 2.76 -4.84
C TRP A 103 6.37 1.63 -5.86
N CYS A 104 6.69 0.41 -5.41
CA CYS A 104 6.49 -0.80 -6.19
C CYS A 104 4.98 -1.07 -6.36
N ILE A 105 4.47 -0.93 -7.58
CA ILE A 105 3.05 -1.10 -7.92
C ILE A 105 2.72 -2.47 -8.51
N SER A 106 3.71 -3.25 -8.95
CA SER A 106 3.47 -4.60 -9.48
C SER A 106 3.35 -5.65 -8.38
N ARG A 107 2.47 -6.63 -8.59
CA ARG A 107 2.21 -7.75 -7.68
C ARG A 107 2.09 -9.03 -8.50
N GLN A 108 2.79 -10.08 -8.06
CA GLN A 108 2.69 -11.43 -8.62
C GLN A 108 1.48 -12.15 -8.01
N LEU A 109 0.30 -11.55 -8.16
CA LEU A 109 -0.98 -12.04 -7.63
C LEU A 109 -1.95 -12.28 -8.78
N TRP A 110 -2.84 -13.24 -8.57
CA TRP A 110 -3.91 -13.57 -9.52
C TRP A 110 -5.07 -12.56 -9.48
N TRP A 111 -5.25 -11.89 -8.34
CA TRP A 111 -6.35 -10.94 -8.13
C TRP A 111 -5.84 -9.51 -8.15
N GLY A 112 -6.33 -8.73 -9.10
CA GLY A 112 -6.02 -7.32 -9.27
C GLY A 112 -6.20 -6.89 -10.72
N HIS A 113 -6.00 -5.61 -10.99
CA HIS A 113 -6.03 -5.10 -12.36
C HIS A 113 -4.73 -5.50 -13.04
N GLN A 114 -4.78 -6.24 -14.16
CA GLN A 114 -3.58 -6.61 -14.90
C GLN A 114 -2.85 -5.35 -15.38
N ILE A 115 -1.52 -5.33 -15.29
CA ILE A 115 -0.73 -4.17 -15.72
C ILE A 115 -0.92 -3.98 -17.23
N PRO A 116 -1.27 -2.77 -17.69
CA PRO A 116 -1.48 -2.48 -19.11
C PRO A 116 -0.15 -2.20 -19.81
N ALA A 117 0.77 -3.18 -19.74
CA ALA A 117 2.05 -3.17 -20.41
C ALA A 117 2.22 -4.46 -21.23
N TRP A 118 2.78 -4.35 -22.41
CA TRP A 118 3.01 -5.45 -23.33
C TRP A 118 4.49 -5.51 -23.71
N TYR A 119 4.98 -6.73 -23.88
CA TYR A 119 6.33 -7.03 -24.33
C TYR A 119 6.27 -7.59 -25.74
N CYS A 120 7.07 -7.02 -26.64
CA CYS A 120 7.23 -7.59 -27.97
C CYS A 120 8.06 -8.88 -27.90
N ASP A 121 7.52 -9.97 -28.43
CA ASP A 121 8.14 -11.30 -28.34
C ASP A 121 9.41 -11.41 -29.19
N GLU A 122 9.58 -10.54 -30.20
CA GLU A 122 10.76 -10.51 -31.06
C GLU A 122 11.86 -9.57 -30.56
N CYS A 123 11.55 -8.28 -30.37
CA CYS A 123 12.56 -7.27 -30.06
C CYS A 123 12.65 -6.90 -28.57
N GLY A 124 11.73 -7.41 -27.74
CA GLY A 124 11.68 -7.14 -26.29
C GLY A 124 11.25 -5.72 -25.91
N GLU A 125 10.72 -4.94 -26.85
CA GLU A 125 10.22 -3.58 -26.57
C GLU A 125 9.06 -3.63 -25.57
N THR A 126 9.06 -2.71 -24.60
CA THR A 126 7.98 -2.54 -23.62
C THR A 126 7.03 -1.44 -24.09
N ILE A 127 5.76 -1.79 -24.22
CA ILE A 127 4.71 -0.91 -24.75
C ILE A 127 3.67 -0.73 -23.64
N VAL A 128 3.36 0.51 -23.27
CA VAL A 128 2.31 0.82 -22.28
C VAL A 128 1.17 1.52 -23.01
N ALA A 129 -0.05 0.99 -22.90
CA ALA A 129 -1.20 1.45 -23.67
C ALA A 129 -2.51 1.21 -22.91
N LYS A 130 -3.56 1.99 -23.16
CA LYS A 130 -4.87 1.76 -22.54
C LYS A 130 -5.51 0.48 -23.07
N ASP A 131 -5.42 0.30 -24.39
CA ASP A 131 -5.96 -0.84 -25.11
C ASP A 131 -4.81 -1.70 -25.65
N ALA A 132 -5.08 -2.99 -25.86
CA ALA A 132 -4.08 -3.93 -26.35
C ALA A 132 -3.55 -3.50 -27.74
N PRO A 133 -2.24 -3.21 -27.87
CA PRO A 133 -1.65 -2.87 -29.16
C PRO A 133 -1.70 -4.08 -30.10
N SER A 134 -1.97 -3.84 -31.38
CA SER A 134 -1.97 -4.90 -32.41
C SER A 134 -0.60 -5.13 -33.04
N VAL A 135 0.30 -4.15 -32.97
CA VAL A 135 1.64 -4.19 -33.56
C VAL A 135 2.66 -3.49 -32.66
N CYS A 136 3.88 -4.02 -32.64
CA CYS A 136 5.00 -3.38 -32.00
C CYS A 136 5.37 -2.09 -32.77
N PRO A 137 5.40 -0.92 -32.12
CA PRO A 137 5.72 0.35 -32.78
C PRO A 137 7.17 0.44 -33.26
N LYS A 138 8.04 -0.48 -32.83
CA LYS A 138 9.48 -0.47 -33.12
C LYS A 138 9.88 -1.39 -34.26
N CYS A 139 9.36 -2.62 -34.30
CA CYS A 139 9.74 -3.62 -35.29
C CYS A 139 8.57 -4.14 -36.14
N GLY A 140 7.33 -3.73 -35.88
CA GLY A 140 6.15 -4.15 -36.63
C GLY A 140 5.62 -5.56 -36.29
N CYS A 141 6.26 -6.28 -35.35
CA CYS A 141 5.79 -7.59 -34.89
C CYS A 141 4.38 -7.53 -34.31
N THR A 142 3.54 -8.53 -34.60
CA THR A 142 2.16 -8.65 -34.11
C THR A 142 2.04 -9.52 -32.86
N HIS A 143 3.12 -10.20 -32.44
CA HIS A 143 3.14 -11.05 -31.25
C HIS A 143 3.62 -10.25 -30.04
N LEU A 144 2.66 -9.91 -29.19
CA LEU A 144 2.86 -9.11 -27.99
C LEU A 144 2.27 -9.85 -26.78
N THR A 145 3.08 -10.03 -25.74
CA THR A 145 2.67 -10.67 -24.49
C THR A 145 2.41 -9.59 -23.43
N GLN A 146 1.20 -9.55 -22.86
CA GLN A 146 0.90 -8.64 -21.76
C GLN A 146 1.65 -9.06 -20.48
N ASP A 147 2.05 -8.08 -19.67
CA ASP A 147 2.64 -8.31 -18.36
C ASP A 147 1.69 -9.15 -17.49
N PRO A 148 2.14 -10.28 -16.91
CA PRO A 148 1.30 -11.14 -16.10
C PRO A 148 1.04 -10.58 -14.70
N ASP A 149 1.78 -9.55 -14.27
CA ASP A 149 1.60 -8.94 -12.96
C ASP A 149 0.29 -8.14 -12.87
N THR A 150 -0.21 -8.04 -11.64
CA THR A 150 -1.34 -7.18 -11.28
C THR A 150 -0.87 -5.93 -10.56
N LEU A 151 -1.69 -4.88 -10.62
CA LEU A 151 -1.49 -3.65 -9.86
C LEU A 151 -1.80 -3.88 -8.38
N ASP A 152 -1.02 -3.22 -7.53
CA ASP A 152 -1.24 -3.12 -6.09
C ASP A 152 -2.68 -2.68 -5.80
N THR A 153 -3.37 -3.30 -4.85
CA THR A 153 -4.73 -2.90 -4.46
C THR A 153 -4.79 -1.43 -4.03
N TRP A 154 -3.70 -0.92 -3.42
CA TRP A 154 -3.61 0.49 -3.07
C TRP A 154 -3.51 1.43 -4.28
N PHE A 155 -3.17 0.92 -5.47
CA PHE A 155 -3.17 1.68 -6.73
C PHE A 155 -4.57 2.05 -7.16
N SER A 156 -5.50 1.08 -7.19
CA SER A 156 -6.90 1.38 -7.48
C SER A 156 -7.55 2.18 -6.35
N SER A 157 -7.30 1.84 -5.09
CA SER A 157 -7.91 2.55 -3.95
C SER A 157 -7.44 4.01 -3.82
N ALA A 158 -6.27 4.36 -4.35
CA ALA A 158 -5.79 5.74 -4.41
C ALA A 158 -6.67 6.63 -5.30
N LEU A 159 -7.39 6.04 -6.26
CA LEU A 159 -8.22 6.77 -7.21
C LEU A 159 -9.67 6.95 -6.71
N TRP A 160 -10.01 6.41 -5.54
CA TRP A 160 -11.37 6.40 -5.00
C TRP A 160 -12.10 7.76 -5.01
N PRO A 161 -11.48 8.89 -4.63
CA PRO A 161 -12.18 10.16 -4.50
C PRO A 161 -12.79 10.71 -5.79
N PHE A 162 -12.32 10.26 -6.95
CA PHE A 162 -12.76 10.77 -8.25
C PHE A 162 -13.21 9.66 -9.21
N SER A 163 -12.63 8.45 -9.13
CA SER A 163 -13.05 7.31 -9.97
C SER A 163 -14.49 6.86 -9.72
N THR A 164 -14.98 7.03 -8.48
CA THR A 164 -16.39 6.74 -8.13
C THR A 164 -17.37 7.73 -8.69
N LEU A 165 -16.89 8.90 -9.13
CA LEU A 165 -17.69 10.01 -9.64
C LEU A 165 -17.69 10.08 -11.17
N GLY A 166 -17.20 9.04 -11.85
CA GLY A 166 -17.18 8.94 -13.31
C GLY A 166 -15.86 9.39 -13.97
N TRP A 167 -14.83 9.75 -13.20
CA TRP A 167 -13.48 9.94 -13.76
C TRP A 167 -13.02 8.64 -14.46
N PRO A 168 -12.44 8.70 -15.67
CA PRO A 168 -11.78 9.85 -16.29
C PRO A 168 -12.67 10.76 -17.16
N GLU A 169 -13.98 10.56 -17.20
CA GLU A 169 -14.89 11.40 -17.99
C GLU A 169 -15.10 12.76 -17.29
N GLU A 170 -14.35 13.78 -17.70
CA GLU A 170 -14.40 15.12 -17.09
C GLU A 170 -15.78 15.77 -17.15
N ASP A 171 -16.63 15.35 -18.08
CA ASP A 171 -17.99 15.84 -18.23
C ASP A 171 -19.01 15.22 -17.29
N SER A 172 -18.60 14.23 -16.48
CA SER A 172 -19.45 13.61 -15.47
C SER A 172 -20.08 14.66 -14.53
N ALA A 173 -21.41 14.64 -14.43
CA ALA A 173 -22.16 15.53 -13.55
C ALA A 173 -21.76 15.34 -12.08
N ASP A 174 -21.54 14.08 -11.67
CA ASP A 174 -21.15 13.75 -10.30
C ASP A 174 -19.74 14.24 -9.98
N LEU A 175 -18.80 14.12 -10.94
CA LEU A 175 -17.44 14.63 -10.75
C LEU A 175 -17.43 16.15 -10.59
N LYS A 176 -18.21 16.87 -11.42
CA LYS A 176 -18.31 18.33 -11.35
C LYS A 176 -18.97 18.82 -10.05
N TYR A 177 -19.93 18.06 -9.52
CA TYR A 177 -20.70 18.46 -8.35
C TYR A 177 -20.05 18.04 -7.02
N PHE A 178 -19.54 16.81 -6.92
CA PHE A 178 -19.08 16.22 -5.66
C PHE A 178 -17.55 16.27 -5.45
N TYR A 179 -16.76 16.67 -6.45
CA TYR A 179 -15.30 16.74 -6.32
C TYR A 179 -14.75 18.19 -6.35
N PRO A 180 -13.88 18.58 -5.40
CA PRO A 180 -13.39 17.82 -4.25
C PRO A 180 -14.45 17.48 -3.20
N THR A 181 -14.24 16.36 -2.49
CA THR A 181 -15.07 16.00 -1.32
C THR A 181 -14.69 16.86 -0.11
N ASN A 182 -15.49 16.85 0.97
CA ASN A 182 -15.15 17.62 2.18
C ASN A 182 -14.33 16.80 3.18
N THR A 183 -14.92 15.71 3.70
CA THR A 183 -14.35 14.96 4.83
C THR A 183 -14.10 13.51 4.47
N LEU A 184 -12.85 13.07 4.59
CA LEU A 184 -12.49 11.65 4.64
C LEU A 184 -12.47 11.17 6.09
N VAL A 185 -13.24 10.12 6.40
CA VAL A 185 -13.26 9.48 7.74
C VAL A 185 -12.56 8.13 7.66
N THR A 186 -11.52 7.90 8.48
CA THR A 186 -10.79 6.62 8.48
C THR A 186 -10.00 6.36 9.77
N GLY A 187 -9.51 5.14 9.96
CA GLY A 187 -8.54 4.79 11.01
C GLY A 187 -7.13 5.28 10.70
N TYR A 188 -6.33 5.50 11.76
CA TYR A 188 -4.95 6.00 11.65
C TYR A 188 -3.95 5.01 11.02
N ASP A 189 -4.30 3.73 10.96
CA ASP A 189 -3.44 2.64 10.49
C ASP A 189 -3.21 2.64 8.97
N ILE A 190 -4.07 3.32 8.22
CA ILE A 190 -3.99 3.44 6.75
C ILE A 190 -3.71 4.86 6.26
N ILE A 191 -3.20 5.75 7.12
CA ILE A 191 -2.77 7.11 6.72
C ILE A 191 -1.75 7.03 5.58
N GLY A 192 -0.65 6.31 5.77
CA GLY A 192 0.40 6.19 4.74
C GLY A 192 -0.03 5.35 3.52
N PHE A 193 -0.88 4.34 3.73
CA PHE A 193 -1.24 3.41 2.65
C PHE A 193 -2.40 3.88 1.79
N TRP A 194 -3.33 4.68 2.33
CA TRP A 194 -4.54 5.08 1.62
C TRP A 194 -4.69 6.59 1.55
N VAL A 195 -4.71 7.29 2.70
CA VAL A 195 -4.92 8.75 2.74
C VAL A 195 -3.87 9.46 1.91
N SER A 196 -2.59 9.16 2.14
CA SER A 196 -1.48 9.72 1.39
C SER A 196 -1.59 9.50 -0.11
N ARG A 197 -2.05 8.31 -0.51
CA ARG A 197 -2.19 7.96 -1.93
C ARG A 197 -3.32 8.69 -2.60
N MET A 198 -4.46 8.82 -1.93
CA MET A 198 -5.56 9.65 -2.42
C MET A 198 -5.12 11.09 -2.61
N ILE A 199 -4.38 11.67 -1.65
CA ILE A 199 -3.91 13.06 -1.74
C ILE A 199 -3.01 13.26 -2.96
N PHE A 200 -1.93 12.48 -3.10
CA PHE A 200 -1.03 12.68 -4.23
C PHE A 200 -1.67 12.32 -5.58
N SER A 201 -2.56 11.32 -5.63
CA SER A 201 -3.26 10.94 -6.86
C SER A 201 -4.28 11.99 -7.27
N GLY A 202 -5.06 12.53 -6.31
CA GLY A 202 -5.97 13.65 -6.57
C GLY A 202 -5.23 14.85 -7.15
N LEU A 203 -4.14 15.26 -6.49
CA LEU A 203 -3.31 16.38 -6.97
C LEU A 203 -2.69 16.10 -8.35
N ALA A 204 -2.18 14.89 -8.58
CA ALA A 204 -1.52 14.55 -9.85
C ALA A 204 -2.47 14.45 -11.04
N TYR A 205 -3.67 13.89 -10.85
CA TYR A 205 -4.60 13.61 -11.95
C TYR A 205 -5.68 14.66 -12.14
N THR A 206 -6.00 15.44 -11.09
CA THR A 206 -7.10 16.43 -11.13
C THR A 206 -6.63 17.85 -10.84
N GLY A 207 -5.38 18.04 -10.39
CA GLY A 207 -4.85 19.34 -9.97
C GLY A 207 -5.45 19.87 -8.66
N LYS A 208 -6.33 19.11 -7.99
CA LYS A 208 -7.02 19.51 -6.75
C LYS A 208 -6.77 18.51 -5.64
N ALA A 209 -6.70 18.99 -4.39
CA ALA A 209 -6.76 18.13 -3.22
C ALA A 209 -8.10 17.37 -3.20
N PRO A 210 -8.12 16.06 -2.91
CA PRO A 210 -9.34 15.26 -3.00
C PRO A 210 -10.36 15.52 -1.88
N PHE A 211 -9.89 16.05 -0.74
CA PHE A 211 -10.67 16.40 0.44
C PHE A 211 -9.98 17.51 1.23
N ASP A 212 -10.76 18.34 1.94
CA ASP A 212 -10.25 19.42 2.80
C ASP A 212 -9.99 18.96 4.25
N THR A 213 -10.68 17.91 4.72
CA THR A 213 -10.62 17.43 6.09
C THR A 213 -10.39 15.91 6.14
N VAL A 214 -9.44 15.47 6.95
CA VAL A 214 -9.17 14.06 7.25
C VAL A 214 -9.51 13.79 8.71
N CYS A 215 -10.67 13.21 8.97
CA CYS A 215 -11.12 12.80 10.29
C CYS A 215 -10.60 11.40 10.62
N ILE A 216 -9.68 11.32 11.56
CA ILE A 216 -9.03 10.10 12.02
C ILE A 216 -9.65 9.63 13.33
N HIS A 217 -10.32 8.48 13.28
CA HIS A 217 -10.83 7.81 14.47
C HIS A 217 -9.85 6.74 15.01
N GLY A 218 -10.09 6.31 16.24
CA GLY A 218 -9.36 5.21 16.88
C GLY A 218 -9.69 3.84 16.29
N ILE A 219 -8.96 2.82 16.74
CA ILE A 219 -9.19 1.42 16.35
C ILE A 219 -9.93 0.69 17.47
N VAL A 220 -10.96 -0.08 17.08
CA VAL A 220 -11.72 -0.92 18.01
C VAL A 220 -10.85 -2.05 18.54
N ARG A 221 -10.91 -2.26 19.86
CA ARG A 221 -10.15 -3.28 20.58
C ARG A 221 -11.05 -4.28 21.27
N ASP A 222 -10.56 -5.52 21.34
CA ASP A 222 -11.18 -6.56 22.16
C ASP A 222 -11.03 -6.27 23.67
N SER A 223 -11.66 -7.10 24.49
CA SER A 223 -11.63 -6.99 25.96
C SER A 223 -10.23 -7.11 26.58
N GLN A 224 -9.25 -7.63 25.84
CA GLN A 224 -7.84 -7.74 26.25
C GLN A 224 -7.00 -6.55 25.74
N GLY A 225 -7.62 -5.58 25.06
CA GLY A 225 -6.94 -4.42 24.51
C GLY A 225 -6.15 -4.72 23.23
N ARG A 226 -6.41 -5.83 22.54
CA ARG A 226 -5.81 -6.12 21.23
C ARG A 226 -6.66 -5.52 20.13
N LYS A 227 -6.04 -5.07 19.03
CA LYS A 227 -6.77 -4.62 17.83
C LYS A 227 -7.72 -5.73 17.39
N MET A 228 -8.98 -5.42 17.13
CA MET A 228 -9.88 -6.38 16.48
C MET A 228 -9.41 -6.61 15.04
N SER A 229 -9.16 -7.87 14.69
CA SER A 229 -8.84 -8.27 13.32
C SER A 229 -9.31 -9.68 13.03
N LYS A 230 -9.66 -9.94 11.77
CA LYS A 230 -10.01 -11.29 11.30
C LYS A 230 -8.87 -12.29 11.56
N SER A 231 -7.62 -11.85 11.39
CA SER A 231 -6.43 -12.70 11.60
C SER A 231 -6.27 -13.15 13.06
N LEU A 232 -6.69 -12.35 14.04
CA LEU A 232 -6.66 -12.72 15.45
C LEU A 232 -7.91 -13.47 15.89
N GLY A 233 -8.93 -13.58 15.04
CA GLY A 233 -10.21 -14.23 15.36
C GLY A 233 -10.96 -13.55 16.51
N ASN A 234 -10.62 -12.30 16.84
CA ASN A 234 -11.16 -11.55 17.98
C ASN A 234 -12.16 -10.47 17.55
N GLY A 235 -12.64 -10.53 16.31
CA GLY A 235 -13.69 -9.65 15.82
C GLY A 235 -15.05 -10.07 16.37
N ILE A 236 -15.83 -9.10 16.84
CA ILE A 236 -17.22 -9.30 17.24
C ILE A 236 -18.09 -8.91 16.05
N ASP A 237 -19.07 -9.73 15.69
CA ASP A 237 -20.02 -9.39 14.64
C ASP A 237 -20.93 -8.25 15.13
N PRO A 238 -20.95 -7.08 14.43
CA PRO A 238 -21.84 -5.99 14.83
C PRO A 238 -23.31 -6.40 14.84
N LEU A 239 -23.73 -7.36 14.01
CA LEU A 239 -25.12 -7.84 13.96
C LEU A 239 -25.53 -8.58 15.23
N GLU A 240 -24.61 -9.32 15.87
CA GLU A 240 -24.89 -9.97 17.16
C GLU A 240 -25.14 -8.94 18.26
N VAL A 241 -24.37 -7.85 18.26
CA VAL A 241 -24.51 -6.76 19.24
C VAL A 241 -25.78 -5.95 18.98
N ILE A 242 -26.12 -5.73 17.71
CA ILE A 242 -27.39 -5.10 17.32
C ILE A 242 -28.57 -5.95 17.78
N ALA A 243 -28.51 -7.27 17.62
CA ALA A 243 -29.57 -8.17 18.07
C ALA A 243 -29.76 -8.14 19.61
N GLN A 244 -28.68 -7.94 20.37
CA GLN A 244 -28.72 -7.91 21.84
C GLN A 244 -29.14 -6.53 22.40
N TYR A 245 -28.59 -5.44 21.86
CA TYR A 245 -28.69 -4.09 22.46
C TYR A 245 -29.35 -3.05 21.55
N GLY A 246 -29.57 -3.37 20.27
CA GLY A 246 -30.10 -2.45 19.27
C GLY A 246 -29.02 -1.66 18.53
N ALA A 247 -29.36 -1.19 17.33
CA ALA A 247 -28.43 -0.45 16.48
C ALA A 247 -28.02 0.91 17.07
N ASP A 248 -28.95 1.60 17.72
CA ASP A 248 -28.67 2.92 18.32
C ASP A 248 -27.70 2.80 19.50
N ALA A 249 -27.81 1.75 20.32
CA ALA A 249 -26.87 1.49 21.40
C ALA A 249 -25.45 1.26 20.86
N LEU A 250 -25.30 0.44 19.81
CA LEU A 250 -24.01 0.21 19.18
C LEU A 250 -23.42 1.51 18.58
N ARG A 251 -24.24 2.29 17.85
CA ARG A 251 -23.79 3.56 17.25
C ARG A 251 -23.37 4.56 18.32
N PHE A 252 -24.16 4.71 19.38
CA PHE A 252 -23.85 5.62 20.48
C PHE A 252 -22.55 5.22 21.16
N MET A 253 -22.37 3.94 21.49
CA MET A 253 -21.15 3.41 22.09
C MET A 253 -19.91 3.66 21.21
N LEU A 254 -20.01 3.43 19.90
CA LEU A 254 -18.90 3.66 18.97
C LEU A 254 -18.53 5.15 18.88
N VAL A 255 -19.53 6.04 18.81
CA VAL A 255 -19.31 7.48 18.72
C VAL A 255 -18.72 8.04 20.01
N ASP A 256 -19.29 7.70 21.16
CA ASP A 256 -18.80 8.13 22.48
C ASP A 256 -17.37 7.63 22.75
N GLY A 257 -17.11 6.35 22.45
CA GLY A 257 -15.78 5.78 22.54
C GLY A 257 -14.76 6.46 21.62
N SER A 258 -15.20 7.01 20.49
CA SER A 258 -14.36 7.65 19.45
C SER A 258 -13.99 9.10 19.72
N THR A 259 -14.36 9.62 20.88
CA THR A 259 -14.07 11.00 21.26
C THR A 259 -12.58 11.29 21.34
N VAL A 260 -12.19 12.43 20.78
CA VAL A 260 -10.82 12.95 20.67
C VAL A 260 -10.16 13.16 22.05
N THR A 261 -10.96 13.23 23.11
CA THR A 261 -10.58 13.47 24.51
C THR A 261 -10.16 12.21 25.27
N VAL A 262 -10.42 11.00 24.76
CA VAL A 262 -9.94 9.76 25.41
C VAL A 262 -8.44 9.61 25.14
N PRO A 263 -7.57 9.54 26.17
CA PRO A 263 -6.14 9.39 25.98
C PRO A 263 -5.81 8.01 25.39
N GLY A 264 -5.70 7.94 24.07
CA GLY A 264 -5.24 6.74 23.37
C GLY A 264 -5.78 6.62 21.94
N PRO A 265 -5.20 5.77 21.09
CA PRO A 265 -5.74 5.44 19.77
C PRO A 265 -6.96 4.49 19.79
N TYR A 266 -7.62 4.28 20.93
CA TYR A 266 -8.33 3.02 21.21
C TYR A 266 -9.78 3.22 21.63
N LEU A 267 -10.67 2.44 21.00
CA LEU A 267 -12.08 2.32 21.38
C LEU A 267 -12.23 1.04 22.22
N PRO A 268 -12.47 1.14 23.55
CA PRO A 268 -12.79 -0.04 24.34
C PRO A 268 -14.17 -0.55 23.94
N PHE A 269 -14.24 -1.79 23.46
CA PHE A 269 -15.51 -2.49 23.32
C PHE A 269 -15.85 -3.10 24.69
N ARG A 270 -16.84 -2.54 25.40
CA ARG A 270 -17.30 -3.00 26.71
C ARG A 270 -18.77 -3.33 26.65
#